data_AF-A0A4Z1NX65-F1
#
_entry.id   AF-A0A4Z1NX65-F1
#
_cell.length_a   1.000
_cell.length_b   1.000
_cell.length_c   1.000
_cell.angle_alpha   90.00
_cell.angle_beta   90.00
_cell.angle_gamma   90.00
#
_symmetry.space_group_name_H-M   'P 1'
#
loop_
_entity.id
_entity.type
_entity.pdbx_description
1 polymer ?
#
loop_
_entity_poly.entity_id
_entity_poly.type
_entity_poly.pdbx_seq_one_letter_code
_entity_poly.pdbx_strand_id
1 'polypeptide(L)'
;MGKRKKAAKPASSNKGKESLPTSFQCLFCNHEQSVSVKMDKKSAIGHLSCKVCGQDFDASINYLSHPVDVYGDWIDACDKAAKEAQEHNQPESQSHSYNDMGSRGAPPPRRQRDVPSEDEGDGDGEMDDFVENDEGDDEEAY
;
A
#
# COMPACT_ATOMS: atom_id res chain seq x y z
N MET A 1 36.37 54.65 40.97
CA MET A 1 34.93 54.39 40.70
C MET A 1 34.75 54.01 39.23
N GLY A 2 34.95 52.74 38.87
CA GLY A 2 34.96 52.28 37.46
C GLY A 2 33.76 51.42 37.11
N LYS A 3 32.75 51.99 36.45
CA LYS A 3 31.52 51.27 36.04
C LYS A 3 31.79 50.49 34.75
N ARG A 4 32.11 49.19 34.85
CA ARG A 4 32.26 48.32 33.67
C ARG A 4 30.87 47.95 33.13
N LYS A 5 30.59 48.36 31.89
CA LYS A 5 29.37 47.98 31.15
C LYS A 5 29.40 46.46 30.91
N LYS A 6 28.36 45.75 31.37
CA LYS A 6 28.14 44.34 31.02
C LYS A 6 27.68 44.28 29.56
N ALA A 7 28.45 43.63 28.70
CA ALA A 7 28.03 43.32 27.34
C ALA A 7 26.89 42.29 27.41
N ALA A 8 25.68 42.72 27.02
CA ALA A 8 24.54 41.83 26.87
C ALA A 8 24.80 40.92 25.66
N LYS A 9 24.87 39.61 25.89
CA LYS A 9 24.91 38.63 24.80
C LYS A 9 23.59 38.74 24.02
N PRO A 10 23.60 38.89 22.68
CA PRO A 10 22.37 38.86 21.92
C PRO A 10 21.72 37.49 22.11
N ALA A 11 20.47 37.48 22.57
CA ALA A 11 19.69 36.27 22.69
C ALA A 11 19.63 35.63 21.30
N SER A 12 20.25 34.45 21.17
CA SER A 12 20.15 33.63 19.97
C SER A 12 18.66 33.40 19.72
N SER A 13 18.13 34.06 18.68
CA SER A 13 16.79 33.82 18.20
C SER A 13 16.75 32.35 17.79
N ASN A 14 16.10 31.54 18.63
CA ASN A 14 15.75 30.17 18.29
C ASN A 14 14.97 30.24 16.99
N LYS A 15 15.66 30.00 15.87
CA LYS A 15 15.08 29.79 14.56
C LYS A 15 14.23 28.53 14.71
N GLY A 16 12.99 28.75 15.12
CA GLY A 16 12.05 27.70 15.45
C GLY A 16 11.93 26.77 14.26
N LYS A 17 11.97 25.47 14.57
CA LYS A 17 11.72 24.34 13.67
C LYS A 17 10.74 24.79 12.59
N GLU A 18 11.20 24.84 11.36
CA GLU A 18 10.32 25.10 10.22
C GLU A 18 9.17 24.10 10.29
N SER A 19 7.97 24.60 10.58
CA SER A 19 6.81 23.74 10.76
C SER A 19 6.47 23.17 9.38
N LEU A 20 6.48 21.85 9.28
CA LEU A 20 5.97 21.15 8.11
C LEU A 20 4.53 21.61 7.84
N PRO A 21 4.13 21.71 6.56
CA PRO A 21 2.78 22.12 6.20
C PRO A 21 1.78 21.10 6.74
N THR A 22 0.76 21.60 7.43
CA THR A 22 -0.37 20.80 7.95
C THR A 22 -1.61 20.87 7.07
N SER A 23 -1.47 21.49 5.90
CA SER A 23 -2.55 21.75 4.95
C SER A 23 -2.37 20.91 3.69
N PHE A 24 -3.33 20.01 3.43
CA PHE A 24 -3.31 19.09 2.30
C PHE A 24 -4.54 19.28 1.40
N GLN A 25 -4.51 18.68 0.20
CA GLN A 25 -5.64 18.65 -0.72
C GLN A 25 -6.63 17.55 -0.33
N CYS A 26 -7.93 17.83 -0.38
CA CYS A 26 -8.95 16.81 -0.13
C CYS A 26 -9.14 15.90 -1.35
N LEU A 27 -9.20 14.59 -1.14
CA LEU A 27 -9.44 13.59 -2.20
C LEU A 27 -10.88 13.60 -2.73
N PHE A 28 -11.84 14.12 -1.95
CA PHE A 28 -13.26 14.10 -2.29
C PHE A 28 -13.71 15.40 -2.98
N CYS A 29 -13.40 16.56 -2.40
CA CYS A 29 -13.82 17.86 -2.92
C CYS A 29 -12.72 18.61 -3.70
N ASN A 30 -11.53 18.02 -3.82
CA ASN A 30 -10.40 18.52 -4.59
C ASN A 30 -9.89 19.94 -4.28
N HIS A 31 -10.34 20.55 -3.17
CA HIS A 31 -9.86 21.86 -2.74
C HIS A 31 -8.47 21.75 -2.10
N GLU A 32 -7.56 22.60 -2.55
CA GLU A 32 -6.22 22.77 -1.96
C GLU A 32 -6.33 23.34 -0.53
N GLN A 33 -5.40 22.93 0.34
CA GLN A 33 -5.32 23.40 1.74
C GLN A 33 -6.63 23.27 2.56
N SER A 34 -7.53 22.39 2.14
CA SER A 34 -8.85 22.20 2.76
C SER A 34 -8.82 21.22 3.92
N VAL A 35 -7.82 20.32 3.94
CA VAL A 35 -7.65 19.29 4.95
C VAL A 35 -6.74 19.80 6.06
N SER A 36 -7.18 19.63 7.30
CA SER A 36 -6.41 19.92 8.51
C SER A 36 -6.22 18.67 9.35
N VAL A 37 -5.00 18.43 9.81
CA VAL A 37 -4.62 17.26 10.61
C VAL A 37 -4.28 17.71 12.04
N LYS A 38 -4.89 17.05 13.03
CA LYS A 38 -4.60 17.20 14.46
C LYS A 38 -3.94 15.93 14.97
N MET A 39 -2.74 16.05 15.52
CA MET A 39 -1.97 14.92 16.05
C MET A 39 -2.11 14.85 17.56
N ASP A 40 -2.82 13.84 18.08
CA ASP A 40 -2.83 13.54 19.52
C ASP A 40 -1.85 12.41 19.84
N LYS A 41 -0.63 12.82 20.20
CA LYS A 41 0.47 11.90 20.56
C LYS A 41 0.23 11.16 21.87
N LYS A 42 -0.69 11.60 22.72
CA LYS A 42 -1.01 10.91 23.98
C LYS A 42 -1.89 9.71 23.73
N SER A 43 -2.87 9.89 22.85
CA SER A 43 -3.82 8.85 22.44
C SER A 43 -3.29 8.01 21.28
N ALA A 44 -2.14 8.38 20.69
CA ALA A 44 -1.58 7.76 19.50
C ALA A 44 -2.57 7.76 18.32
N ILE A 45 -3.39 8.82 18.20
CA ILE A 45 -4.38 8.99 17.13
C ILE A 45 -4.16 10.32 16.41
N GLY A 46 -4.15 10.27 15.08
CA GLY A 46 -4.15 11.42 14.19
C GLY A 46 -5.54 11.62 13.59
N HIS A 47 -6.14 12.77 13.84
CA HIS A 47 -7.47 13.13 13.33
C HIS A 47 -7.34 14.08 12.14
N LEU A 48 -7.90 13.67 11.00
CA LEU A 48 -7.96 14.42 9.76
C LEU A 48 -9.38 14.92 9.54
N SER A 49 -9.53 16.19 9.16
CA SER A 49 -10.85 16.75 8.81
C SER A 49 -10.75 17.76 7.66
N CYS A 50 -11.64 17.62 6.67
CA CYS A 50 -11.80 18.56 5.56
C CYS A 50 -12.80 19.66 5.90
N LYS A 51 -12.40 20.92 5.74
CA LYS A 51 -13.25 22.09 6.02
C LYS A 51 -14.34 22.36 4.98
N VAL A 52 -14.24 21.74 3.79
CA VAL A 52 -15.15 22.01 2.67
C VAL A 52 -16.24 20.96 2.57
N CYS A 53 -15.89 19.67 2.46
CA CYS A 53 -16.88 18.59 2.38
C CYS A 53 -17.23 17.96 3.73
N GLY A 54 -16.44 18.22 4.78
CA GLY A 54 -16.70 17.69 6.12
C GLY A 54 -16.22 16.26 6.37
N GLN A 55 -15.52 15.63 5.42
CA GLN A 55 -14.95 14.29 5.65
C GLN A 55 -13.97 14.31 6.82
N ASP A 56 -14.11 13.32 7.70
CA ASP A 56 -13.21 13.04 8.80
C ASP A 56 -12.63 11.62 8.69
N PHE A 57 -11.42 11.46 9.22
CA PHE A 57 -10.69 10.19 9.25
C PHE A 57 -9.75 10.14 10.44
N ASP A 58 -9.64 8.99 11.07
CA ASP A 58 -8.73 8.74 12.19
C ASP A 58 -7.71 7.67 11.80
N ALA A 59 -6.42 7.95 12.04
CA ALA A 59 -5.32 7.03 11.83
C ALA A 59 -4.53 6.81 13.13
N SER A 60 -3.89 5.65 13.27
CA SER A 60 -2.97 5.39 14.38
C SER A 60 -1.62 6.06 14.10
N ILE A 61 -1.06 6.75 15.10
CA ILE A 61 0.20 7.51 14.96
C ILE A 61 1.21 7.14 16.03
N ASN A 62 2.50 7.29 15.70
CA ASN A 62 3.62 7.14 16.61
C ASN A 62 4.32 8.50 16.86
N TYR A 63 5.30 8.54 17.75
CA TYR A 63 6.10 9.72 18.07
C TYR A 63 6.90 10.29 16.89
N LEU A 64 7.25 9.43 15.94
CA LEU A 64 7.94 9.80 14.71
C LEU A 64 6.96 10.24 13.61
N SER A 65 5.67 9.97 13.78
CA SER A 65 4.68 10.27 12.76
C SER A 65 4.47 11.78 12.60
N HIS A 66 4.28 12.17 11.35
CA HIS A 66 4.07 13.52 10.91
C HIS A 66 2.68 13.64 10.25
N PRO A 67 2.14 14.86 10.10
CA PRO A 67 0.83 15.07 9.49
C PRO A 67 0.68 14.47 8.08
N VAL A 68 1.79 14.33 7.35
CA VAL A 68 1.83 13.69 6.03
C VAL A 68 1.57 12.19 6.10
N ASP A 69 1.98 11.51 7.17
CA ASP A 69 1.77 10.07 7.33
C ASP A 69 0.27 9.77 7.45
N VAL A 70 -0.44 10.54 8.28
CA VAL A 70 -1.91 10.45 8.42
C VAL A 70 -2.63 10.71 7.10
N TYR A 71 -2.11 11.63 6.29
CA TYR A 71 -2.66 11.90 4.97
C TYR A 71 -2.42 10.73 4.00
N GLY A 72 -1.25 10.09 4.06
CA GLY A 72 -0.95 8.86 3.31
C GLY A 72 -1.87 7.71 3.69
N ASP A 73 -2.02 7.45 5.00
CA ASP A 73 -2.92 6.41 5.52
C ASP A 73 -4.37 6.63 5.06
N TRP A 74 -4.79 7.89 4.95
CA TRP A 74 -6.12 8.23 4.43
C TRP A 74 -6.28 7.90 2.94
N ILE A 75 -5.26 8.15 2.12
CA ILE A 75 -5.25 7.76 0.71
C ILE A 75 -5.34 6.24 0.59
N ASP A 76 -4.49 5.52 1.29
CA ASP A 76 -4.45 4.06 1.26
C ASP A 76 -5.78 3.44 1.74
N ALA A 77 -6.41 4.02 2.77
CA ALA A 77 -7.72 3.61 3.23
C ALA A 77 -8.82 3.83 2.18
N CYS A 78 -8.79 4.94 1.45
CA CYS A 78 -9.73 5.21 0.36
C CYS A 78 -9.53 4.23 -0.80
N ASP A 79 -8.29 3.97 -1.19
CA ASP A 79 -7.96 3.03 -2.27
C ASP A 79 -8.36 1.60 -1.91
N LYS A 80 -8.15 1.19 -0.65
CA LYS A 80 -8.59 -0.12 -0.14
C LYS A 80 -10.10 -0.26 -0.19
N ALA A 81 -10.84 0.75 0.28
CA ALA A 81 -12.31 0.74 0.23
C ALA A 81 -12.84 0.67 -1.22
N ALA A 82 -12.16 1.32 -2.17
CA ALA A 82 -12.52 1.24 -3.59
C ALA A 82 -12.29 -0.16 -4.19
N LYS A 83 -11.19 -0.82 -3.84
CA LYS A 83 -10.89 -2.19 -4.30
C LYS A 83 -11.88 -3.22 -3.74
N GLU A 84 -12.18 -3.14 -2.44
CA GLU A 84 -13.15 -4.03 -1.79
C GLU A 84 -14.55 -3.90 -2.42
N ALA A 85 -14.94 -2.69 -2.83
CA ALA A 85 -16.20 -2.47 -3.55
C ALA A 85 -16.22 -3.09 -4.96
N GLN A 86 -15.06 -3.23 -5.62
CA GLN A 86 -14.93 -3.84 -6.94
C GLN A 86 -14.89 -5.38 -6.88
N GLU A 87 -14.21 -5.96 -5.89
CA GLU A 87 -14.12 -7.42 -5.73
C GLU A 87 -15.48 -8.06 -5.42
N HIS A 88 -16.33 -7.40 -4.66
CA HIS A 88 -17.69 -7.88 -4.37
C HIS A 88 -18.69 -7.69 -5.54
N ASN A 89 -18.30 -7.01 -6.62
CA ASN A 89 -19.14 -6.81 -7.80
C ASN A 89 -18.71 -7.67 -9.01
N GLN A 90 -17.73 -8.56 -8.86
CA GLN A 90 -17.41 -9.50 -9.94
C GLN A 90 -18.49 -10.59 -10.03
N PRO A 91 -19.20 -10.71 -11.17
CA PRO A 91 -20.07 -11.85 -11.38
C PRO A 91 -19.20 -13.10 -11.53
N GLU A 92 -19.37 -14.05 -10.62
CA GLU A 92 -18.85 -15.42 -10.68
C GLU A 92 -19.16 -16.03 -12.07
N SER A 93 -18.21 -15.93 -13.00
CA SER A 93 -18.35 -16.49 -14.34
C SER A 93 -17.01 -16.78 -14.99
N GLN A 94 -16.27 -17.73 -14.43
CA GLN A 94 -15.71 -18.76 -15.30
C GLN A 94 -15.52 -20.06 -14.52
N SER A 95 -16.63 -20.76 -14.32
CA SER A 95 -16.64 -22.21 -14.23
C SER A 95 -16.06 -22.77 -15.54
N HIS A 96 -14.76 -23.07 -15.57
CA HIS A 96 -14.23 -23.96 -16.62
C HIS A 96 -14.57 -25.39 -16.20
N SER A 97 -15.80 -25.77 -16.51
CA SER A 97 -16.35 -27.10 -16.31
C SER A 97 -15.47 -28.14 -16.99
N TYR A 98 -15.00 -29.11 -16.21
CA TYR A 98 -14.71 -30.48 -16.63
C TYR A 98 -15.76 -30.94 -17.63
N ASN A 99 -15.36 -31.23 -18.87
CA ASN A 99 -15.99 -32.18 -19.81
C ASN A 99 -15.43 -31.97 -21.23
N ASP A 100 -14.40 -32.73 -21.61
CA ASP A 100 -14.35 -33.26 -22.97
C ASP A 100 -13.79 -34.69 -22.93
N MET A 101 -14.72 -35.65 -22.97
CA MET A 101 -14.44 -37.08 -23.07
C MET A 101 -13.77 -37.37 -24.40
N GLY A 102 -12.47 -37.67 -24.37
CA GLY A 102 -11.73 -38.21 -25.52
C GLY A 102 -12.35 -39.51 -26.04
N SER A 103 -13.16 -39.40 -27.09
CA SER A 103 -13.71 -40.53 -27.85
C SER A 103 -13.31 -40.43 -29.32
N ARG A 104 -12.33 -41.27 -29.69
CA ARG A 104 -12.19 -41.96 -30.99
C ARG A 104 -11.86 -41.13 -32.25
N GLY A 105 -10.67 -41.35 -32.82
CA GLY A 105 -10.43 -41.17 -34.25
C GLY A 105 -8.96 -41.13 -34.66
N ALA A 106 -8.56 -42.02 -35.55
CA ALA A 106 -7.18 -42.29 -36.02
C ALA A 106 -6.47 -41.10 -36.73
N PRO A 107 -5.12 -41.12 -36.84
CA PRO A 107 -4.32 -40.04 -37.45
C PRO A 107 -4.17 -40.18 -38.98
N PRO A 108 -4.14 -39.08 -39.76
CA PRO A 108 -3.69 -39.11 -41.15
C PRO A 108 -2.16 -38.85 -41.31
N PRO A 109 -1.52 -39.33 -42.38
CA PRO A 109 -0.07 -39.37 -42.51
C PRO A 109 0.59 -38.09 -43.02
N ARG A 110 1.84 -37.93 -42.59
CA ARG A 110 2.83 -36.89 -42.84
C ARG A 110 3.14 -36.63 -44.31
N ARG A 111 3.30 -35.35 -44.71
CA ARG A 111 4.28 -34.92 -45.72
C ARG A 111 4.86 -33.52 -45.43
N GLN A 112 6.20 -33.51 -45.47
CA GLN A 112 7.17 -32.45 -45.73
C GLN A 112 7.09 -31.09 -45.00
N ARG A 113 8.10 -30.94 -44.16
CA ARG A 113 8.65 -29.77 -43.46
C ARG A 113 9.13 -28.70 -44.46
N ASP A 114 8.75 -27.43 -44.24
CA ASP A 114 9.61 -26.25 -44.37
C ASP A 114 8.99 -25.09 -43.57
N VAL A 115 9.86 -24.36 -42.87
CA VAL A 115 9.63 -23.55 -41.67
C VAL A 115 9.35 -22.09 -42.01
N PRO A 116 8.39 -21.41 -41.35
CA PRO A 116 8.44 -19.96 -41.23
C PRO A 116 8.43 -19.46 -39.77
N SER A 117 9.33 -18.50 -39.56
CA SER A 117 9.29 -17.33 -38.66
C SER A 117 9.07 -17.54 -37.17
N GLU A 118 10.15 -17.28 -36.44
CA GLU A 118 10.26 -17.18 -34.99
C GLU A 118 9.72 -15.80 -34.57
N ASP A 119 8.59 -15.74 -33.84
CA ASP A 119 8.22 -14.61 -32.96
C ASP A 119 6.92 -14.97 -32.23
N GLU A 120 6.96 -15.78 -31.16
CA GLU A 120 6.02 -15.75 -30.03
C GLU A 120 6.68 -16.49 -28.84
N GLY A 121 7.26 -15.73 -27.91
CA GLY A 121 7.78 -16.26 -26.65
C GLY A 121 6.79 -15.96 -25.51
N ASP A 122 5.68 -16.69 -25.47
CA ASP A 122 4.82 -16.81 -24.29
C ASP A 122 5.32 -18.01 -23.48
N GLY A 123 5.59 -17.80 -22.20
CA GLY A 123 6.22 -18.77 -21.31
C GLY A 123 5.82 -18.48 -19.87
N ASP A 124 4.59 -18.88 -19.56
CA ASP A 124 4.05 -19.10 -18.24
C ASP A 124 4.92 -20.14 -17.50
N GLY A 125 5.78 -19.64 -16.62
CA GLY A 125 6.56 -20.44 -15.68
C GLY A 125 5.95 -20.36 -14.28
N GLU A 126 4.91 -21.16 -14.06
CA GLU A 126 4.42 -21.56 -12.74
C GLU A 126 5.58 -22.23 -11.97
N MET A 127 5.99 -21.63 -10.86
CA MET A 127 6.79 -22.34 -9.84
C MET A 127 5.93 -22.45 -8.59
N ASP A 128 5.30 -23.61 -8.43
CA ASP A 128 4.91 -24.11 -7.12
C ASP A 128 6.11 -24.89 -6.56
N ASP A 129 6.70 -24.42 -5.47
CA ASP A 129 7.67 -25.18 -4.70
C ASP A 129 7.07 -25.41 -3.31
N PHE A 130 6.17 -26.39 -3.29
CA PHE A 130 6.20 -27.52 -2.38
C PHE A 130 7.21 -27.44 -1.21
N VAL A 131 6.75 -27.03 -0.04
CA VAL A 131 7.35 -27.48 1.23
C VAL A 131 6.38 -28.47 1.88
N GLU A 132 6.47 -29.73 1.44
CA GLU A 132 6.25 -30.86 2.36
C GLU A 132 7.64 -31.31 2.81
N ASN A 133 8.00 -31.02 4.06
CA ASN A 133 8.96 -31.85 4.78
C ASN A 133 8.22 -32.43 5.99
N ASP A 134 7.57 -33.55 5.68
CA ASP A 134 6.96 -34.51 6.56
C ASP A 134 8.03 -35.27 7.37
N GLU A 135 7.82 -35.26 8.69
CA GLU A 135 8.15 -36.22 9.77
C GLU A 135 9.38 -37.16 9.77
N GLY A 136 9.89 -37.38 11.01
CA GLY A 136 10.61 -38.59 11.44
C GLY A 136 11.81 -38.29 12.36
N ASP A 137 11.62 -38.12 13.68
CA ASP A 137 11.65 -39.17 14.74
C ASP A 137 13.06 -39.40 15.32
N ASP A 138 13.11 -39.80 16.60
CA ASP A 138 14.27 -40.16 17.44
C ASP A 138 15.05 -39.00 18.12
N GLU A 139 15.46 -39.07 19.40
CA GLU A 139 15.17 -39.98 20.50
C GLU A 139 15.51 -39.29 21.85
N GLU A 140 15.11 -39.99 22.90
CA GLU A 140 15.21 -39.68 24.32
C GLU A 140 16.62 -39.91 24.91
N ALA A 141 16.92 -39.23 26.04
CA ALA A 141 18.06 -39.45 26.98
C ALA A 141 19.43 -38.89 26.53
N TYR A 142 20.21 -38.17 27.35
CA TYR A 142 20.45 -38.20 28.80
C TYR A 142 20.92 -36.83 29.30
#